data_AF-A0AA45R4L3-F1
#
_entry.id   AF-A0AA45R4L3-F1
#
_cell.length_a   1.000
_cell.length_b   1.000
_cell.length_c   1.000
_cell.angle_alpha   90.00
_cell.angle_beta   90.00
_cell.angle_gamma   90.00
#
_symmetry.space_group_name_H-M   'P 1'
#
loop_
_entity.id
_entity.type
_entity.pdbx_description
1 polymer ?
#
loop_
_entity_poly.entity_id
_entity_poly.type
_entity_poly.pdbx_seq_one_letter_code
_entity_poly.pdbx_strand_id
1 'polypeptide(L)' 'MPHTIQLRDEEFARVSRLAGYQSDYALARAMDVNRSTVTRVLSGDLQPGPAFIGGALVALYPLRFEDMFTVVTVS' A
#
# COMPACT_ATOMS: atom_id res chain seq x y z
N MET A 1 5.79 18.17 -15.77
CA MET A 1 5.46 16.75 -15.51
C MET A 1 5.00 16.66 -14.07
N PRO A 2 3.73 16.33 -13.79
CA PRO A 2 3.27 16.15 -12.43
C PRO A 2 3.95 14.92 -11.80
N HIS A 3 4.13 14.96 -10.48
CA HIS A 3 4.59 13.81 -9.70
C HIS A 3 3.41 13.08 -9.08
N THR A 4 3.50 11.76 -9.00
CA THR A 4 2.53 10.92 -8.28
C THR A 4 3.25 9.93 -7.38
N ILE A 5 2.50 9.31 -6.48
CA ILE A 5 2.96 8.21 -5.64
C ILE A 5 2.56 6.90 -6.30
N GLN A 6 3.49 5.95 -6.33
CA GLN A 6 3.25 4.58 -6.80
C GLN A 6 3.58 3.59 -5.68
N LEU A 7 2.85 2.49 -5.63
CA LEU A 7 3.16 1.38 -4.74
C LEU A 7 4.39 0.62 -5.26
N ARG A 8 5.29 0.24 -4.36
CA ARG A 8 6.27 -0.82 -4.63
C ARG A 8 5.59 -2.17 -4.39
N ASP A 9 4.79 -2.59 -5.36
CA ASP A 9 3.92 -3.78 -5.29
C ASP A 9 4.60 -5.04 -4.74
N GLU A 10 5.74 -5.45 -5.30
CA GLU A 10 6.46 -6.66 -4.87
C GLU A 10 6.94 -6.55 -3.42
N GLU A 11 7.50 -5.40 -3.07
CA GLU A 11 8.05 -5.13 -1.74
C GLU A 11 6.91 -5.03 -0.71
N PHE A 12 5.84 -4.33 -1.05
CA PHE A 12 4.64 -4.20 -0.21
C PHE A 12 4.00 -5.56 0.06
N ALA A 13 3.86 -6.42 -0.96
CA ALA A 13 3.35 -7.78 -0.79
C ALA A 13 4.28 -8.66 0.06
N ARG A 14 5.61 -8.49 -0.08
CA ARG A 14 6.60 -9.20 0.73
C ARG A 14 6.50 -8.78 2.19
N VAL A 15 6.52 -7.49 2.49
CA VAL A 15 6.50 -7.00 3.88
C VAL A 15 5.15 -7.23 4.57
N SER A 16 4.04 -7.17 3.83
CA SER A 16 2.71 -7.49 4.37
C SER A 16 2.62 -8.93 4.85
N ARG A 17 3.18 -9.87 4.08
CA ARG A 17 3.25 -11.28 4.48
C ARG A 17 4.17 -11.50 5.67
N LEU A 18 5.32 -10.83 5.71
CA LEU A 18 6.25 -10.90 6.85
C LEU A 18 5.66 -10.32 8.14
N ALA A 19 4.80 -9.29 8.02
CA ALA A 19 4.03 -8.74 9.13
C ALA A 19 2.85 -9.64 9.58
N GLY A 20 2.64 -10.79 8.92
CA GLY A 20 1.63 -11.78 9.29
C GLY A 20 0.28 -11.61 8.59
N TYR A 21 0.13 -10.66 7.66
CA TYR A 21 -1.11 -10.48 6.91
C TYR A 21 -1.20 -11.46 5.74
N GLN A 22 -1.93 -12.56 5.96
CA GLN A 22 -2.08 -13.66 4.99
C GLN A 22 -3.21 -13.44 3.96
N SER A 23 -3.93 -12.32 4.02
CA SER A 23 -4.98 -11.98 3.06
C SER A 23 -5.21 -10.48 2.96
N ASP A 24 -5.68 -10.02 1.79
CA ASP A 24 -6.12 -8.64 1.58
C ASP A 24 -7.15 -8.19 2.62
N TYR A 25 -8.03 -9.09 3.07
CA TYR A 25 -9.03 -8.77 4.08
C TYR A 25 -8.39 -8.45 5.43
N ALA A 26 -7.44 -9.27 5.87
CA ALA A 26 -6.74 -9.05 7.14
C ALA A 26 -5.93 -7.75 7.10
N LEU A 27 -5.25 -7.50 5.98
CA LEU A 27 -4.49 -6.27 5.76
C LEU A 27 -5.41 -5.04 5.73
N ALA A 28 -6.51 -5.09 4.98
CA ALA A 28 -7.48 -4.00 4.90
C ALA A 28 -8.05 -3.61 6.27
N ARG A 29 -8.35 -4.61 7.12
CA ARG A 29 -8.78 -4.34 8.50
C ARG A 29 -7.70 -3.68 9.34
N ALA A 30 -6.44 -4.10 9.20
CA ALA A 30 -5.33 -3.50 9.92
C ALA A 30 -5.05 -2.05 9.45
N MET A 31 -5.23 -1.79 8.16
CA MET A 31 -5.08 -0.48 7.54
C MET A 31 -6.30 0.45 7.75
N ASP A 32 -7.40 -0.05 8.30
CA ASP A 32 -8.68 0.65 8.40
C ASP A 32 -9.20 1.21 7.06
N VAL A 33 -9.13 0.39 6.01
CA VAL A 33 -9.62 0.74 4.67
C VAL A 33 -10.54 -0.35 4.10
N ASN A 34 -11.28 -0.01 3.04
CA ASN A 34 -12.10 -1.01 2.35
C ASN A 34 -11.20 -2.06 1.67
N ARG A 35 -11.56 -3.35 1.81
CA ARG A 35 -10.89 -4.44 1.11
C ARG A 35 -10.79 -4.22 -0.40
N SER A 36 -11.83 -3.68 -1.03
CA SER A 36 -11.82 -3.42 -2.47
C SER A 36 -10.78 -2.35 -2.86
N THR A 37 -10.51 -1.38 -1.98
CA THR A 37 -9.42 -0.42 -2.16
C THR A 37 -8.07 -1.13 -2.12
N VAL A 38 -7.86 -2.03 -1.16
CA VAL A 38 -6.60 -2.79 -1.07
C VAL A 38 -6.39 -3.63 -2.32
N THR A 39 -7.36 -4.46 -2.69
CA THR A 39 -7.24 -5.33 -3.87
C THR A 39 -6.96 -4.53 -5.15
N ARG A 40 -7.65 -3.40 -5.36
CA ARG A 40 -7.44 -2.55 -6.55
C ARG A 40 -6.09 -1.84 -6.57
N VAL A 41 -5.54 -1.47 -5.41
CA VAL A 41 -4.20 -0.87 -5.33
C VAL A 41 -3.13 -1.95 -5.57
N LEU A 42 -3.30 -3.16 -5.01
CA LEU A 42 -2.39 -4.28 -5.22
C LEU A 42 -2.41 -4.83 -6.65
N SER A 43 -3.55 -4.75 -7.35
CA SER A 43 -3.66 -5.14 -8.77
C SER A 43 -3.18 -4.06 -9.74
N GLY A 44 -2.89 -2.85 -9.26
CA GLY A 44 -2.53 -1.71 -10.10
C GLY A 44 -3.72 -0.98 -10.76
N ASP A 45 -4.96 -1.41 -10.48
CA ASP A 45 -6.19 -0.78 -11.00
C ASP A 45 -6.51 0.58 -10.34
N LEU A 46 -5.82 0.91 -9.25
CA LEU A 46 -5.99 2.16 -8.49
C LEU A 46 -4.65 2.64 -7.94
N GLN A 47 -4.36 3.93 -8.10
CA GLN A 47 -3.21 4.54 -7.43
C GLN A 47 -3.46 4.68 -5.92
N PRO A 48 -2.44 4.48 -5.06
CA PRO A 48 -2.59 4.59 -3.62
C PRO A 48 -2.97 6.02 -3.23
N GLY A 49 -4.16 6.19 -2.66
CA GLY A 49 -4.62 7.48 -2.11
C GLY A 49 -4.17 7.72 -0.66
N PRO A 50 -4.43 8.91 -0.10
CA PRO A 50 -3.99 9.27 1.26
C PRO A 50 -4.43 8.29 2.35
N ALA A 51 -5.66 7.78 2.29
CA ALA A 51 -6.17 6.81 3.27
C ALA A 51 -5.42 5.47 3.20
N PHE A 52 -5.11 4.98 1.99
CA PHE A 52 -4.32 3.77 1.81
C PHE A 52 -2.90 3.94 2.34
N ILE A 53 -2.25 5.07 2.00
CA ILE A 53 -0.87 5.36 2.43
C ILE A 53 -0.80 5.47 3.97
N GLY A 54 -1.72 6.23 4.58
CA GLY A 54 -1.77 6.37 6.04
C GLY A 54 -2.04 5.03 6.74
N GLY A 55 -3.02 4.27 6.25
CA GLY A 55 -3.34 2.94 6.78
C GLY A 55 -2.17 1.97 6.68
N ALA A 56 -1.43 1.99 5.57
CA ALA A 56 -0.24 1.16 5.39
C ALA A 56 0.86 1.49 6.41
N LEU A 57 1.17 2.77 6.61
CA LEU A 57 2.18 3.22 7.57
C LEU A 57 1.83 2.87 9.02
N VAL A 58 0.54 2.82 9.35
CA VAL A 58 0.07 2.36 10.67
C VAL A 58 0.13 0.84 10.79
N ALA A 59 -0.40 0.11 9.81
CA ALA A 59 -0.49 -1.35 9.85
C ALA A 59 0.88 -2.04 9.78
N LEU A 60 1.84 -1.42 9.08
CA LEU A 60 3.15 -2.01 8.79
C LEU A 60 4.29 -1.33 9.55
N TYR A 61 4.00 -0.61 10.65
CA TYR A 61 5.04 -0.05 11.53
C TYR A 61 6.03 -1.15 11.96
N PRO A 62 7.36 -0.92 11.91
CA PRO A 62 8.05 0.37 11.77
C PRO A 62 8.45 0.77 10.34
N LEU A 63 7.87 0.17 9.29
CA LEU A 63 8.20 0.53 7.91
C LEU A 63 7.83 1.98 7.59
N ARG A 64 8.65 2.60 6.76
CA ARG A 64 8.54 4.00 6.35
C ARG A 64 7.95 4.09 4.95
N PHE A 65 7.63 5.31 4.55
CA PHE A 65 7.04 5.58 3.25
C PHE A 65 7.91 5.04 2.10
N GLU A 66 9.21 5.31 2.16
CA GLU A 66 10.21 4.91 1.17
C GLU A 66 10.45 3.39 1.07
N ASP A 67 10.01 2.61 2.05
CA ASP A 67 10.08 1.14 1.98
C ASP A 67 8.96 0.59 1.09
N MET A 68 7.81 1.27 1.06
CA MET A 68 6.57 0.76 0.45
C MET A 68 6.12 1.54 -0.79
N PHE A 69 6.56 2.78 -0.92
CA PHE A 69 6.10 3.72 -1.93
C PHE A 69 7.27 4.41 -2.62
N THR A 70 7.00 4.89 -3.83
CA THR A 70 7.95 5.71 -4.59
C THR A 70 7.25 6.90 -5.22
N VAL A 71 7.96 8.00 -5.40
CA VAL A 71 7.46 9.17 -6.12
C VAL A 71 7.98 9.09 -7.55
N VAL A 72 7.08 9.12 -8.53
CA VAL A 72 7.40 9.01 -9.96
C VAL A 72 6.84 10.21 -10.73
N THR A 73 7.45 10.52 -11.87
CA THR A 73 6.90 11.47 -12.84
C THR A 73 5.86 10.79 -13.71
N VAL A 74 4.73 11.45 -13.94
CA VAL A 74 3.73 11.00 -14.92
C VAL A 74 3.94 11.76 -16.23
N SER A 75 4.04 11.00 -17.33
CA SER A 75 4.15 11.48 -18.70
C SER A 75 2.81 12.01 -19.22
#